data_AF-A0A915P9E3-F1
#
_entry.id   AF-A0A915P9E3-F1
#
_cell.length_a   1.000
_cell.length_b   1.000
_cell.length_c   1.000
_cell.angle_alpha   90.00
_cell.angle_beta   90.00
_cell.angle_gamma   90.00
#
_symmetry.space_group_name_H-M   'P 1'
#
loop_
_entity.id
_entity.type
_entity.pdbx_description
1 polymer ?
#
loop_
_entity_poly.entity_id
_entity_poly.type
_entity_poly.pdbx_seq_one_letter_code
_entity_poly.pdbx_strand_id
1 'polypeptide(L)'
;MADAVEKRIVLKEITFIGLKQIVDFAYTYESYIDENNVRQSLQAANYLGINSVKEACETFLTSRINVGNCIELYELADQYNCLKLFDSIYIFILEHFLEFSKLPQFLSLNSITLLERLTSSDELFIPDEYFLFEFLINWVKQNEEERLIYLPKLLKNIRFFQIPTNKFLKNVLPNTLINKCPEALTFVRSQTEAILGKIVGNNSFGNIDGVTNSSTLVSFRPRKVYAGVIFCVGGRGSRLDPFKSVEVFDWLHNCWHQICELKIGRRHVGVICVGSRIYAIGGHDGTEHLSSVECLDVKEESWRDVAPMNVRRRGMAVGALGDAIYAVGGLDDQNCYRAVERYDIQENLWVQVADMTTPRGGVAVAAYDGKLYAIGGNSGTHSLETCEKYDPILNKWTSIAPMKNRRAGSGVAIIGPYLYVIGGFDDDSPLSTCERYSFAENVWKEIEPLSCARGGVGVTAMGGRIFAIGGHDSHNYLNTVEAYDPLSEENENKWTEIASISQRRAGAGVAWSPCSIKEISFSDENCDL
;
A
#
# COMPACT_ATOMS: atom_id res chain seq x y z
N MET A 1 51.57 -25.67 -6.98
CA MET A 1 51.48 -27.13 -7.26
C MET A 1 52.59 -27.88 -6.53
N ALA A 2 52.56 -27.87 -5.19
CA ALA A 2 53.40 -28.76 -4.36
C ALA A 2 52.66 -30.08 -4.03
N ASP A 3 51.34 -30.10 -4.19
CA ASP A 3 50.46 -31.21 -3.79
C ASP A 3 50.50 -32.43 -4.73
N ALA A 4 51.13 -32.32 -5.90
CA ALA A 4 51.13 -33.39 -6.90
C ALA A 4 52.02 -34.60 -6.55
N VAL A 5 52.83 -34.52 -5.48
CA VAL A 5 53.80 -35.56 -5.08
C VAL A 5 53.43 -36.23 -3.74
N GLU A 6 52.44 -35.71 -3.02
CA GLU A 6 52.02 -36.27 -1.73
C GLU A 6 50.99 -37.39 -1.89
N LYS A 7 51.28 -38.58 -1.32
CA LYS A 7 50.34 -39.72 -1.30
C LYS A 7 49.11 -39.49 -0.42
N ARG A 8 49.11 -38.44 0.41
CA ARG A 8 48.08 -38.17 1.41
C ARG A 8 47.90 -36.67 1.57
N ILE A 9 46.77 -36.16 1.09
CA ILE A 9 46.40 -34.75 1.19
C ILE A 9 45.41 -34.60 2.35
N VAL A 10 45.67 -33.65 3.26
CA VAL A 10 44.76 -33.33 4.37
C VAL A 10 43.91 -32.13 3.98
N LEU A 11 42.61 -32.37 3.80
CA LEU A 11 41.63 -31.31 3.60
C LEU A 11 41.28 -30.69 4.94
N LYS A 12 41.83 -29.50 5.24
CA LYS A 12 41.58 -28.81 6.52
C LYS A 12 40.21 -28.16 6.62
N GLU A 13 39.64 -27.79 5.47
CA GLU A 13 38.41 -27.00 5.38
C GLU A 13 37.12 -27.85 5.24
N ILE A 14 37.24 -29.19 5.24
CA ILE A 14 36.10 -30.10 5.08
C ILE A 14 36.09 -31.16 6.18
N THR A 15 34.96 -31.32 6.85
CA THR A 15 34.77 -32.39 7.84
C THR A 15 34.54 -33.75 7.16
N PHE A 16 34.85 -34.83 7.87
CA PHE A 16 34.57 -36.18 7.37
C PHE A 16 33.09 -36.40 7.01
N ILE A 17 32.17 -35.86 7.81
CA ILE A 17 30.72 -35.97 7.58
C ILE A 17 30.33 -35.28 6.27
N GLY A 18 30.78 -34.04 6.09
CA GLY A 18 30.49 -33.27 4.87
C GLY A 18 31.10 -33.93 3.63
N LEU A 19 32.35 -34.37 3.69
CA LEU A 19 32.99 -35.05 2.56
C LEU A 19 32.30 -36.37 2.21
N LYS A 20 31.91 -37.15 3.22
CA LYS A 20 31.18 -38.40 3.03
C LYS A 20 29.87 -38.14 2.28
N GLN A 21 29.09 -37.14 2.68
CA GLN A 21 27.84 -36.78 2.01
C GLN A 21 28.04 -36.40 0.54
N ILE A 22 29.10 -35.64 0.23
CA ILE A 22 29.42 -35.27 -1.15
C ILE A 22 29.84 -36.49 -1.98
N VAL A 23 30.63 -37.40 -1.40
CA VAL A 23 31.05 -38.64 -2.08
C VAL A 23 29.86 -39.57 -2.31
N ASP A 24 29.03 -39.79 -1.29
CA ASP A 24 27.83 -40.63 -1.39
C ASP A 24 26.89 -40.06 -2.45
N PHE A 25 26.66 -38.74 -2.48
CA PHE A 25 25.90 -38.06 -3.53
C PHE A 25 26.52 -38.25 -4.93
N ALA A 26 27.84 -38.16 -5.07
CA ALA A 26 28.51 -38.33 -6.35
C ALA A 26 28.32 -39.74 -6.96
N TYR A 27 28.19 -40.76 -6.12
CA TYR A 27 27.98 -42.15 -6.55
C TYR A 27 26.51 -42.55 -6.67
N THR A 28 25.62 -41.98 -5.86
CA THR A 28 24.22 -42.42 -5.75
C THR A 28 23.22 -41.43 -6.34
N TYR A 29 23.61 -40.17 -6.53
CA TYR A 29 22.72 -39.04 -6.83
C TYR A 29 21.66 -38.77 -5.74
N GLU A 30 21.81 -39.36 -4.56
CA GLU A 30 20.93 -39.15 -3.40
C GLU A 30 21.73 -38.51 -2.25
N SER A 31 21.15 -37.51 -1.58
CA SER A 31 21.75 -36.89 -0.39
C SER A 31 20.71 -36.80 0.73
N TYR A 32 21.00 -37.38 1.88
CA TYR A 32 20.13 -37.30 3.06
C TYR A 32 20.60 -36.18 3.99
N ILE A 33 19.79 -35.13 4.11
CA ILE A 33 20.09 -33.93 4.90
C ILE A 33 19.23 -33.92 6.16
N ASP A 34 19.88 -33.73 7.31
CA ASP A 34 19.26 -33.67 8.63
C ASP A 34 19.91 -32.57 9.50
N GLU A 35 19.37 -32.35 10.72
CA GLU A 35 19.86 -31.32 11.65
C GLU A 35 21.32 -31.53 12.08
N ASN A 36 21.81 -32.77 12.08
CA ASN A 36 23.16 -33.10 12.55
C ASN A 36 24.22 -32.95 11.45
N ASN A 37 23.81 -33.06 10.19
CA ASN A 37 24.72 -33.08 9.05
C ASN A 37 24.67 -31.81 8.19
N VAL A 38 23.58 -31.02 8.25
CA VAL A 38 23.34 -29.92 7.30
C VAL A 38 24.46 -28.88 7.27
N ARG A 39 25.02 -28.50 8.42
CA ARG A 39 26.11 -27.50 8.49
C ARG A 39 27.38 -28.00 7.80
N GLN A 40 27.75 -29.24 8.08
CA GLN A 40 28.93 -29.92 7.53
C GLN A 40 28.76 -30.19 6.03
N SER A 41 27.57 -30.62 5.62
CA SER A 41 27.21 -30.85 4.22
C SER A 41 27.23 -29.55 3.42
N LEU A 42 26.68 -28.46 3.97
CA LEU A 42 26.70 -27.14 3.35
C LEU A 42 28.13 -26.62 3.17
N GLN A 43 28.96 -26.73 4.21
CA GLN A 43 30.38 -26.36 4.14
C GLN A 43 31.11 -27.13 3.03
N ALA A 44 30.94 -28.46 2.98
CA ALA A 44 31.58 -29.31 1.98
C ALA A 44 31.08 -29.02 0.56
N ALA A 45 29.76 -28.85 0.38
CA ALA A 45 29.14 -28.52 -0.89
C ALA A 45 29.64 -27.18 -1.43
N ASN A 46 29.72 -26.16 -0.57
CA ASN A 46 30.21 -24.84 -0.96
C ASN A 46 31.70 -24.88 -1.32
N TYR A 47 32.53 -25.58 -0.53
CA TYR A 47 33.95 -25.71 -0.80
C TYR A 47 34.26 -26.46 -2.10
N LEU A 48 33.51 -27.53 -2.39
CA LEU A 48 33.71 -28.37 -3.58
C LEU A 48 32.89 -27.91 -4.80
N GLY A 49 32.05 -26.89 -4.67
CA GLY A 49 31.23 -26.35 -5.77
C GLY A 49 30.06 -27.24 -6.20
N ILE A 50 29.51 -28.05 -5.28
CA ILE A 50 28.40 -28.97 -5.56
C ILE A 50 27.06 -28.27 -5.29
N ASN A 51 26.58 -27.51 -6.29
CA ASN A 51 25.40 -26.65 -6.14
C ASN A 51 24.12 -27.41 -5.76
N SER A 52 23.89 -28.63 -6.28
CA SER A 52 22.68 -29.39 -5.96
C SER A 52 22.55 -29.74 -4.48
N VAL A 53 23.66 -30.13 -3.83
CA VAL A 53 23.68 -30.41 -2.38
C VAL A 53 23.58 -29.11 -1.59
N LYS A 54 24.20 -28.02 -2.07
CA LYS A 54 24.05 -26.69 -1.48
C LYS A 54 22.58 -26.24 -1.48
N GLU A 55 21.90 -26.31 -2.61
CA GLU A 55 20.48 -25.95 -2.74
C GLU A 55 19.55 -26.82 -1.88
N ALA A 56 19.85 -28.12 -1.77
CA ALA A 56 19.12 -29.01 -0.87
C ALA A 56 19.33 -28.64 0.61
N CYS A 57 20.55 -28.27 1.00
CA CYS A 57 20.84 -27.76 2.35
C CYS A 57 20.13 -26.44 2.61
N GLU A 58 20.15 -25.50 1.66
CA GLU A 58 19.44 -24.22 1.74
C GLU A 58 17.93 -24.45 1.93
N THR A 59 17.32 -25.33 1.13
CA THR A 59 15.89 -25.66 1.23
C THR A 59 15.54 -26.25 2.60
N PHE A 60 16.38 -27.15 3.11
CA PHE A 60 16.19 -27.74 4.44
C PHE A 60 16.26 -26.66 5.53
N LEU A 61 17.27 -25.78 5.48
CA LEU A 61 17.44 -24.70 6.46
C LEU A 61 16.29 -23.68 6.38
N THR A 62 15.86 -23.29 5.18
CA THR A 62 14.73 -22.36 4.99
C THR A 62 13.44 -22.89 5.62
N SER A 63 13.17 -24.19 5.50
CA SER A 63 11.96 -24.80 6.10
C SER A 63 11.97 -24.85 7.64
N ARG A 64 13.10 -24.54 8.29
CA ARG A 64 13.31 -24.64 9.73
C ARG A 64 13.68 -23.30 10.39
N ILE A 65 13.55 -22.19 9.67
CA ILE A 65 13.80 -20.86 10.25
C ILE A 65 12.80 -20.62 11.39
N ASN A 66 13.31 -20.16 12.53
CA ASN A 66 12.53 -19.75 13.68
C ASN A 66 13.24 -18.62 14.43
N VAL A 67 12.55 -18.02 15.39
CA VAL A 67 13.05 -16.87 16.17
C VAL A 67 14.31 -17.22 16.98
N GLY A 68 14.51 -18.49 17.35
CA GLY A 68 15.68 -18.93 18.13
C GLY A 68 16.94 -19.16 17.30
N ASN A 69 16.82 -19.57 16.02
CA ASN A 69 17.96 -19.95 15.19
C ASN A 69 18.31 -18.93 14.08
N CYS A 70 17.47 -17.92 13.83
CA CYS A 70 17.63 -17.04 12.66
C CYS A 70 18.96 -16.29 12.63
N ILE A 71 19.49 -15.84 13.78
CA ILE A 71 20.75 -15.08 13.83
C ILE A 71 21.93 -15.99 13.49
N GLU A 72 21.96 -17.20 14.06
CA GLU A 72 22.98 -18.20 13.72
C GLU A 72 22.90 -18.60 12.25
N LEU A 73 21.68 -18.78 11.72
CA LEU A 73 21.46 -19.09 10.31
C LEU A 73 21.85 -17.92 9.40
N TYR A 74 21.68 -16.67 9.85
CA TYR A 74 22.09 -15.47 9.12
C TYR A 74 23.61 -15.42 8.98
N GLU A 75 24.35 -15.62 10.07
CA GLU A 75 25.82 -15.67 10.06
C GLU A 75 26.33 -16.83 9.19
N LEU A 76 25.67 -17.98 9.25
CA LEU A 76 25.96 -19.14 8.40
C LEU A 76 25.75 -18.85 6.92
N ALA A 77 24.63 -18.19 6.58
CA ALA A 77 24.28 -17.83 5.21
C ALA A 77 25.26 -16.81 4.64
N ASP A 78 25.70 -15.82 5.44
CA ASP A 78 26.72 -14.85 5.07
C ASP A 78 28.09 -15.54 4.85
N GLN A 79 28.50 -16.41 5.78
CA GLN A 79 29.77 -17.14 5.70
C GLN A 79 29.91 -18.00 4.43
N TYR A 80 28.82 -18.66 4.01
CA TYR A 80 28.83 -19.55 2.83
C TYR A 80 28.18 -18.92 1.58
N ASN A 81 27.89 -17.61 1.59
CA ASN A 81 27.28 -16.88 0.49
C ASN A 81 26.04 -17.59 -0.08
N CYS A 82 25.09 -17.90 0.80
CA CYS A 82 23.83 -18.57 0.46
C CYS A 82 22.73 -17.52 0.28
N LEU A 83 22.66 -16.89 -0.90
CA LEU A 83 21.79 -15.74 -1.15
C LEU A 83 20.30 -16.04 -0.93
N LYS A 84 19.80 -17.20 -1.38
CA LYS A 84 18.39 -17.59 -1.21
C LYS A 84 18.00 -17.77 0.26
N LEU A 85 18.88 -18.44 1.03
CA LEU A 85 18.69 -18.61 2.46
C LEU A 85 18.77 -17.27 3.19
N PHE A 86 19.73 -16.42 2.81
CA PHE A 86 19.87 -15.06 3.34
C PHE A 86 18.58 -14.25 3.15
N ASP A 87 18.03 -14.22 1.94
CA ASP A 87 16.82 -13.46 1.64
C ASP A 87 15.61 -14.02 2.40
N SER A 88 15.50 -15.35 2.53
CA SER A 88 14.45 -15.99 3.32
C SER A 88 14.53 -15.62 4.82
N ILE A 89 15.74 -15.62 5.40
CA ILE A 89 15.97 -15.21 6.79
C ILE A 89 15.68 -13.72 6.95
N TYR A 90 16.09 -12.89 6.01
CA TYR A 90 15.85 -11.45 6.04
C TYR A 90 14.35 -11.14 6.06
N ILE A 91 13.56 -11.77 5.19
CA ILE A 91 12.09 -11.64 5.17
C ILE A 91 11.49 -12.10 6.50
N PHE A 92 11.93 -13.26 7.01
CA PHE A 92 11.47 -13.77 8.31
C PHE A 92 11.77 -12.79 9.47
N ILE A 93 12.94 -12.14 9.47
CA ILE A 93 13.28 -11.13 10.48
C ILE A 93 12.39 -9.89 10.36
N LEU A 94 12.05 -9.47 9.13
CA LEU A 94 11.14 -8.34 8.91
C LEU A 94 9.74 -8.62 9.47
N GLU A 95 9.20 -9.81 9.22
CA GLU A 95 7.85 -10.23 9.63
C GLU A 95 7.74 -10.42 11.16
N HIS A 96 8.75 -11.02 11.78
CA HIS A 96 8.76 -11.31 13.22
C HIS A 96 9.55 -10.28 14.05
N PHE A 97 9.83 -9.08 13.51
CA PHE A 97 10.68 -8.07 14.15
C PHE A 97 10.22 -7.70 15.57
N LEU A 98 8.91 -7.72 15.83
CA LEU A 98 8.36 -7.45 17.17
C LEU A 98 8.80 -8.47 18.22
N GLU A 99 8.93 -9.74 17.85
CA GLU A 99 9.42 -10.79 18.74
C GLU A 99 10.93 -10.63 18.94
N PHE A 100 11.66 -10.38 17.85
CA PHE A 100 13.11 -10.14 17.88
C PHE A 100 13.51 -8.96 18.74
N SER A 101 12.76 -7.86 18.68
CA SER A 101 13.04 -6.66 19.46
C SER A 101 13.11 -6.89 20.97
N LYS A 102 12.46 -7.95 21.47
CA LYS A 102 12.40 -8.32 22.89
C LYS A 102 13.54 -9.26 23.30
N LEU A 103 14.23 -9.88 22.35
CA LEU A 103 15.28 -10.85 22.64
C LEU A 103 16.60 -10.16 23.00
N PRO A 104 17.25 -10.55 24.12
CA PRO A 104 18.55 -9.99 24.50
C PRO A 104 19.63 -10.15 23.43
N GLN A 105 19.62 -11.28 22.72
CA GLN A 105 20.56 -11.59 21.63
C GLN A 105 20.49 -10.57 20.50
N PHE A 106 19.28 -10.11 20.16
CA PHE A 106 19.06 -9.13 19.11
C PHE A 106 19.47 -7.71 19.56
N LEU A 107 19.26 -7.38 20.84
CA LEU A 107 19.79 -6.13 21.42
C LEU A 107 21.33 -6.11 21.49
N SER A 108 21.96 -7.28 21.60
CA SER A 108 23.41 -7.44 21.54
C SER A 108 23.97 -7.56 20.11
N LEU A 109 23.13 -7.49 19.07
CA LEU A 109 23.56 -7.68 17.68
C LEU A 109 24.64 -6.66 17.28
N ASN A 110 25.77 -7.17 16.75
CA ASN A 110 26.92 -6.36 16.36
C ASN A 110 26.87 -5.94 14.88
N SER A 111 26.06 -6.60 14.05
CA SER A 111 25.95 -6.31 12.63
C SER A 111 25.12 -5.05 12.37
N ILE A 112 25.79 -3.90 12.29
CA ILE A 112 25.15 -2.62 11.95
C ILE A 112 24.53 -2.63 10.54
N THR A 113 25.13 -3.36 9.61
CA THR A 113 24.65 -3.47 8.22
C THR A 113 23.28 -4.13 8.14
N LEU A 114 23.05 -5.19 8.93
CA LEU A 114 21.74 -5.82 9.03
C LEU A 114 20.71 -4.85 9.62
N LEU A 115 21.05 -4.16 10.71
CA LEU A 115 20.13 -3.22 11.36
C LEU A 115 19.77 -2.05 10.45
N GLU A 116 20.74 -1.52 9.70
CA GLU A 116 20.52 -0.49 8.71
C GLU A 116 19.58 -0.98 7.59
N ARG A 117 19.81 -2.20 7.07
CA ARG A 117 18.97 -2.81 6.03
C ARG A 117 17.53 -3.05 6.52
N LEU A 118 17.35 -3.52 7.76
CA LEU A 118 16.03 -3.72 8.36
C LEU A 118 15.30 -2.38 8.54
N THR A 119 15.97 -1.39 9.12
CA THR A 119 15.36 -0.09 9.43
C THR A 119 14.99 0.71 8.17
N SER A 120 15.72 0.54 7.07
CA SER A 120 15.39 1.21 5.79
C SER A 120 14.24 0.55 5.02
N SER A 121 13.85 -0.68 5.35
CA SER A 121 12.87 -1.45 4.58
C SER A 121 11.40 -1.06 4.81
N ASP A 122 10.64 -0.86 3.75
CA ASP A 122 9.18 -0.61 3.80
C ASP A 122 8.37 -1.77 4.38
N GLU A 123 8.94 -2.99 4.38
CA GLU A 123 8.31 -4.24 4.81
C GLU A 123 8.48 -4.52 6.32
N LEU A 124 9.21 -3.68 7.05
CA LEU A 124 9.50 -3.91 8.46
C LEU A 124 8.21 -3.93 9.29
N PHE A 125 7.92 -5.07 9.95
CA PHE A 125 6.72 -5.26 10.75
C PHE A 125 6.85 -4.63 12.14
N ILE A 126 6.27 -3.44 12.30
CA ILE A 126 6.26 -2.67 13.56
C ILE A 126 4.90 -1.99 13.76
N PRO A 127 4.50 -1.70 15.01
CA PRO A 127 3.23 -1.04 15.31
C PRO A 127 3.22 0.45 14.92
N ASP A 128 4.31 1.17 15.19
CA ASP A 128 4.49 2.57 14.82
C ASP A 128 5.99 2.94 14.71
N GLU A 129 6.31 4.07 14.09
CA GLU A 129 7.70 4.55 14.00
C GLU A 129 8.31 4.91 15.35
N TYR A 130 7.47 5.21 16.35
CA TYR A 130 7.96 5.53 17.70
C TYR A 130 8.58 4.29 18.35
N PHE A 131 7.99 3.12 18.16
CA PHE A 131 8.53 1.84 18.60
C PHE A 131 9.91 1.59 18.00
N LEU A 132 10.08 1.83 16.69
CA LEU A 132 11.39 1.69 16.04
C LEU A 132 12.42 2.65 16.63
N PHE A 133 12.04 3.90 16.88
CA PHE A 133 12.88 4.86 17.57
C PHE A 133 13.31 4.38 18.96
N GLU A 134 12.36 3.92 19.78
CA GLU A 134 12.66 3.43 21.12
C GLU A 134 13.59 2.21 21.09
N PHE A 135 13.35 1.28 20.17
CA PHE A 135 14.21 0.12 19.93
C PHE A 135 15.66 0.55 19.61
N LEU A 136 15.85 1.47 18.66
CA LEU A 136 17.18 1.94 18.26
C LEU A 136 17.92 2.66 19.40
N ILE A 137 17.21 3.48 20.16
CA ILE A 137 17.77 4.13 21.35
C ILE A 137 18.22 3.10 22.38
N ASN A 138 17.41 2.06 22.64
CA ASN A 138 17.76 1.00 23.57
C ASN A 138 18.94 0.15 23.08
N TRP A 139 19.04 -0.10 21.77
CA TRP A 139 20.19 -0.78 21.17
C TRP A 139 21.49 0.01 21.34
N VAL A 140 21.47 1.35 21.16
CA VAL A 140 22.65 2.20 21.40
C VAL A 140 23.03 2.22 22.89
N LYS A 141 22.05 2.25 23.81
CA LYS A 141 22.33 2.26 25.27
C LYS A 141 23.09 1.02 25.76
N GLN A 142 22.93 -0.13 25.11
CA GLN A 142 23.62 -1.37 25.53
C GLN A 142 25.14 -1.27 25.40
N ASN A 143 25.64 -0.45 24.47
CA ASN A 143 27.07 -0.18 24.30
C ASN A 143 27.24 1.23 23.76
N GLU A 144 27.04 2.22 24.65
CA GLU A 144 27.04 3.64 24.27
C GLU A 144 28.38 4.06 23.64
N GLU A 145 29.50 3.55 24.14
CA GLU A 145 30.85 3.93 23.70
C GLU A 145 31.09 3.61 22.22
N GLU A 146 30.70 2.41 21.76
CA GLU A 146 30.94 1.98 20.38
C GLU A 146 29.75 2.27 19.45
N ARG A 147 28.52 2.37 19.97
CA ARG A 147 27.31 2.46 19.13
C ARG A 147 26.82 3.88 18.87
N LEU A 148 27.24 4.87 19.66
CA LEU A 148 26.78 6.26 19.52
C LEU A 148 27.10 6.85 18.13
N ILE A 149 28.20 6.41 17.51
CA ILE A 149 28.62 6.85 16.17
C ILE A 149 27.63 6.44 15.06
N TYR A 150 26.86 5.37 15.24
CA TYR A 150 25.90 4.88 14.25
C TYR A 150 24.51 5.52 14.38
N LEU A 151 24.23 6.18 15.51
CA LEU A 151 22.94 6.78 15.79
C LEU A 151 22.47 7.75 14.69
N PRO A 152 23.28 8.72 14.19
CA PRO A 152 22.83 9.62 13.13
C PRO A 152 22.40 8.90 11.85
N LYS A 153 23.09 7.81 11.50
CA LYS A 153 22.78 7.01 10.31
C LYS A 153 21.46 6.27 10.47
N LEU A 154 21.25 5.64 11.62
CA LEU A 154 20.03 4.89 11.92
C LEU A 154 18.80 5.81 12.06
N LEU A 155 18.97 7.02 12.61
CA LEU A 155 17.89 8.00 12.71
C LEU A 155 17.37 8.45 11.34
N LYS A 156 18.20 8.46 10.29
CA LYS A 156 17.76 8.82 8.92
C LYS A 156 16.76 7.81 8.34
N ASN A 157 16.73 6.59 8.87
CA ASN A 157 15.79 5.54 8.44
C ASN A 157 14.44 5.59 9.18
N ILE A 158 14.30 6.46 10.19
CA ILE A 158 13.04 6.66 10.92
C ILE A 158 12.19 7.70 10.22
N ARG A 159 10.91 7.40 10.04
CA ARG A 159 9.95 8.31 9.40
C ARG A 159 9.31 9.21 10.44
N PHE A 160 10.06 10.21 10.90
CA PHE A 160 9.64 11.08 12.01
C PHE A 160 8.26 11.73 11.81
N PHE A 161 7.83 11.96 10.57
CA PHE A 161 6.49 12.48 10.26
C PHE A 161 5.34 11.53 10.60
N GLN A 162 5.63 10.23 10.73
CA GLN A 162 4.66 9.20 11.15
C GLN A 162 4.64 9.03 12.68
N ILE A 163 5.53 9.69 13.42
CA ILE A 163 5.50 9.68 14.89
C ILE A 163 4.46 10.71 15.37
N PRO A 164 3.51 10.31 16.24
CA PRO A 164 2.57 11.25 16.84
C PRO A 164 3.27 12.43 17.52
N THR A 165 2.83 13.67 17.24
CA THR A 165 3.49 14.90 17.69
C THR A 165 3.69 14.95 19.21
N ASN A 166 2.73 14.43 19.99
CA ASN A 166 2.83 14.35 21.44
C ASN A 166 3.99 13.45 21.91
N LYS A 167 4.18 12.28 21.29
CA LYS A 167 5.29 11.36 21.57
C LYS A 167 6.61 11.98 21.12
N PHE A 168 6.63 12.63 19.94
CA PHE A 168 7.82 13.30 19.42
C PHE A 168 8.34 14.39 20.37
N LEU A 169 7.47 15.33 20.79
CA LEU A 169 7.85 16.44 21.66
C LEU A 169 8.29 15.99 23.06
N LYS A 170 7.63 14.96 23.63
CA LYS A 170 7.90 14.50 24.99
C LYS A 170 9.08 13.55 25.11
N ASN A 171 9.34 12.72 24.09
CA ASN A 171 10.26 11.60 24.22
C ASN A 171 11.43 11.65 23.23
N VAL A 172 11.22 12.16 22.02
CA VAL A 172 12.27 12.21 20.98
C VAL A 172 13.17 13.42 21.22
N LEU A 173 12.62 14.64 21.28
CA LEU A 173 13.42 15.86 21.44
C LEU A 173 14.28 15.94 22.71
N PRO A 174 13.77 15.59 23.91
CA PRO A 174 14.58 15.67 25.13
C PRO A 174 15.52 14.47 25.31
N ASN A 175 15.61 13.55 24.36
CA ASN A 175 16.40 12.33 24.51
C ASN A 175 17.89 12.65 24.75
N THR A 176 18.46 12.08 25.81
CA THR A 176 19.84 12.36 26.23
C THR A 176 20.89 11.92 25.22
N LEU A 177 20.70 10.78 24.54
CA LEU A 177 21.66 10.28 23.55
C LEU A 177 21.67 11.14 22.28
N ILE A 178 20.50 11.62 21.86
CA ILE A 178 20.42 12.57 20.73
C ILE A 178 21.16 13.86 21.10
N ASN A 179 20.95 14.38 22.31
CA ASN A 179 21.62 15.60 22.77
C ASN A 179 23.15 15.46 22.94
N LYS A 180 23.65 14.23 23.21
CA LYS A 180 25.10 13.94 23.24
C LYS A 180 25.74 13.91 21.85
N CYS A 181 24.97 13.69 20.78
CA CYS A 181 25.47 13.57 19.41
C CYS A 181 25.04 14.78 18.55
N PRO A 182 25.96 15.70 18.21
CA PRO A 182 25.62 16.92 17.47
C PRO A 182 24.97 16.67 16.10
N GLU A 183 25.40 15.64 15.37
CA GLU A 183 24.84 15.30 14.06
C GLU A 183 23.39 14.80 14.19
N ALA A 184 23.12 13.90 15.13
CA ALA A 184 21.78 13.41 15.43
C ALA A 184 20.84 14.55 15.86
N LEU A 185 21.32 15.43 16.75
CA LEU A 185 20.55 16.59 17.21
C LEU A 185 20.19 17.53 16.07
N THR A 186 21.15 17.82 15.19
CA THR A 186 20.92 18.69 14.02
C THR A 186 19.88 18.10 13.09
N PHE A 187 19.94 16.78 12.84
CA PHE A 187 18.97 16.08 12.02
C PHE A 187 17.56 16.10 12.64
N VAL A 188 17.41 15.75 13.91
CA VAL A 188 16.09 15.75 14.58
C VAL A 188 15.49 17.17 14.64
N ARG A 189 16.32 18.20 14.82
CA ARG A 189 15.87 19.60 14.77
C ARG A 189 15.35 20.01 13.40
N SER A 190 16.01 19.60 12.31
CA SER A 190 15.50 19.89 10.96
C SER A 190 14.15 19.22 10.70
N GLN A 191 13.94 18.00 11.21
CA GLN A 191 12.63 17.35 11.16
C GLN A 191 11.57 18.10 11.98
N THR A 192 11.97 18.70 13.10
CA THR A 192 11.07 19.48 13.97
C THR A 192 10.55 20.73 13.27
N GLU A 193 11.42 21.47 12.57
CA GLU A 193 11.02 22.66 11.81
C GLU A 193 9.99 22.31 10.72
N ALA A 194 10.19 21.18 10.04
CA ALA A 194 9.25 20.69 9.04
C ALA A 194 7.91 20.23 9.64
N ILE A 195 7.94 19.52 10.79
CA ILE A 195 6.72 19.11 11.51
C ILE A 195 5.96 20.33 12.06
N LEU A 196 6.64 21.32 12.61
CA LEU A 196 6.03 22.54 13.12
C LEU A 196 5.46 23.40 11.99
N GLY A 197 6.13 23.47 10.84
CA GLY A 197 5.60 24.12 9.63
C GLY A 197 4.24 23.58 9.21
N LYS A 198 4.00 22.27 9.40
CA LYS A 198 2.68 21.64 9.18
C LYS A 198 1.62 22.09 10.19
N ILE A 199 1.99 22.27 11.45
CA ILE A 199 1.05 22.60 12.54
C ILE A 199 0.65 24.07 12.52
N VAL A 200 1.58 24.97 12.18
CA VAL A 200 1.35 26.42 12.19
C VAL A 200 0.44 26.88 11.03
N GLY A 201 0.06 25.98 10.11
CA GLY A 201 -0.90 26.31 9.07
C GLY A 201 -0.45 27.48 8.21
N ASN A 202 0.87 27.63 7.99
CA ASN A 202 1.30 28.44 6.86
C ASN A 202 0.73 27.76 5.63
N ASN A 203 -0.25 28.42 5.01
CA ASN A 203 -0.90 28.13 3.73
C ASN A 203 0.10 28.08 2.54
N SER A 204 1.33 27.71 2.82
CA SER A 204 2.47 27.58 1.93
C SER A 204 2.75 26.13 1.57
N PHE A 205 1.87 25.15 1.82
CA PHE A 205 1.95 23.92 1.02
C PHE A 205 1.64 24.17 -0.46
N GLY A 206 1.09 25.35 -0.80
CA GLY A 206 1.06 25.90 -2.16
C GLY A 206 2.22 26.84 -2.52
N ASN A 207 3.26 26.98 -1.67
CA ASN A 207 4.38 27.92 -1.89
C ASN A 207 5.73 27.38 -1.35
N ILE A 208 5.92 26.05 -1.38
CA ILE A 208 7.23 25.42 -1.20
C ILE A 208 7.66 24.82 -2.54
N ASP A 209 7.76 25.67 -3.57
CA ASP A 209 8.46 25.34 -4.82
C ASP A 209 9.99 25.26 -4.64
N GLY A 210 10.49 25.46 -3.40
CA GLY A 210 11.91 25.43 -3.05
C GLY A 210 12.36 24.27 -2.15
N VAL A 211 11.44 23.44 -1.64
CA VAL A 211 11.76 22.20 -0.87
C VAL A 211 11.01 21.02 -1.47
N THR A 212 11.00 20.93 -2.79
CA THR A 212 10.62 19.74 -3.56
C THR A 212 11.83 18.81 -3.70
N ASN A 213 12.49 18.46 -2.60
CA ASN A 213 13.35 17.28 -2.63
C ASN A 213 12.43 16.07 -2.51
N SER A 214 12.48 15.16 -3.48
CA SER A 214 11.77 13.88 -3.44
C SER A 214 11.93 13.18 -2.08
N SER A 215 13.13 13.28 -1.49
CA SER A 215 13.45 12.75 -0.16
C SER A 215 12.54 13.25 0.97
N THR A 216 12.11 14.52 0.94
CA THR A 216 11.19 15.07 1.96
C THR A 216 9.80 14.44 1.82
N LEU A 217 9.29 14.25 0.59
CA LEU A 217 7.99 13.61 0.36
C LEU A 217 8.01 12.11 0.68
N VAL A 218 9.13 11.43 0.45
CA VAL A 218 9.34 10.03 0.85
C VAL A 218 9.24 9.86 2.37
N SER A 219 9.72 10.82 3.16
CA SER A 219 9.65 10.76 4.63
C SER A 219 8.21 10.80 5.20
N PHE A 220 7.23 11.22 4.39
CA PHE A 220 5.81 11.17 4.75
C PHE A 220 5.15 9.82 4.47
N ARG A 221 5.86 8.84 3.88
CA ARG A 221 5.25 7.55 3.56
C ARG A 221 5.16 6.65 4.79
N PRO A 222 4.00 6.08 5.12
CA PRO A 222 3.94 5.02 6.10
C PRO A 222 4.64 3.76 5.58
N ARG A 223 5.14 2.91 6.49
CA ARG A 223 5.53 1.52 6.13
C ARG A 223 4.28 0.75 5.73
N LYS A 224 4.46 -0.31 4.94
CA LYS A 224 3.32 -1.06 4.39
C LYS A 224 2.39 -1.59 5.48
N VAL A 225 2.97 -2.12 6.57
CA VAL A 225 2.24 -2.74 7.69
C VAL A 225 1.16 -1.85 8.32
N TYR A 226 1.34 -0.53 8.33
CA TYR A 226 0.39 0.43 8.91
C TYR A 226 -0.08 1.49 7.90
N ALA A 227 0.14 1.27 6.60
CA ALA A 227 -0.37 2.14 5.55
C ALA A 227 -1.89 2.05 5.35
N GLY A 228 -2.52 1.03 5.95
CA GLY A 228 -3.94 0.71 5.80
C GLY A 228 -4.17 -0.43 4.80
N VAL A 229 -5.42 -0.54 4.36
CA VAL A 229 -5.89 -1.57 3.41
C VAL A 229 -6.74 -0.95 2.31
N ILE A 230 -6.92 -1.68 1.21
CA ILE A 230 -7.83 -1.29 0.12
C ILE A 230 -8.98 -2.28 0.03
N PHE A 231 -10.21 -1.79 0.02
CA PHE A 231 -11.41 -2.58 -0.26
C PHE A 231 -11.79 -2.46 -1.73
N CYS A 232 -12.13 -3.58 -2.36
CA CYS A 232 -12.70 -3.68 -3.69
C CYS A 232 -14.08 -4.36 -3.58
N VAL A 233 -15.15 -3.62 -3.88
CA VAL A 233 -16.52 -3.99 -3.52
C VAL A 233 -17.39 -4.06 -4.78
N GLY A 234 -18.04 -5.21 -4.98
CA GLY A 234 -19.01 -5.41 -6.05
C GLY A 234 -18.40 -5.31 -7.46
N GLY A 235 -19.10 -4.64 -8.37
CA GLY A 235 -18.77 -4.59 -9.79
C GLY A 235 -19.48 -5.69 -10.60
N ARG A 236 -18.99 -5.93 -11.81
CA ARG A 236 -19.51 -6.98 -12.71
C ARG A 236 -18.38 -7.59 -13.52
N GLY A 237 -18.49 -8.88 -13.82
CA GLY A 237 -17.60 -9.57 -14.75
C GLY A 237 -18.25 -9.81 -16.11
N SER A 238 -17.81 -10.88 -16.78
CA SER A 238 -18.37 -11.30 -18.08
C SER A 238 -19.79 -11.86 -17.97
N ARG A 239 -20.14 -12.44 -16.82
CA ARG A 239 -21.54 -12.77 -16.49
C ARG A 239 -22.21 -11.46 -16.07
N LEU A 240 -23.34 -11.11 -16.70
CA LEU A 240 -23.99 -9.80 -16.56
C LEU A 240 -24.44 -9.46 -15.12
N ASP A 241 -24.47 -10.47 -14.25
CA ASP A 241 -24.89 -10.39 -12.86
C ASP A 241 -23.92 -9.55 -12.02
N PRO A 242 -24.43 -8.56 -11.27
CA PRO A 242 -23.63 -7.81 -10.31
C PRO A 242 -23.08 -8.65 -9.16
N PHE A 243 -21.86 -8.35 -8.75
CA PHE A 243 -21.18 -9.09 -7.69
C PHE A 243 -21.55 -8.58 -6.30
N LYS A 244 -21.64 -9.52 -5.36
CA LYS A 244 -21.71 -9.25 -3.91
C LYS A 244 -20.34 -9.29 -3.23
N SER A 245 -19.36 -9.90 -3.88
CA SER A 245 -18.04 -10.17 -3.34
C SER A 245 -17.30 -8.88 -2.96
N VAL A 246 -16.61 -8.95 -1.83
CA VAL A 246 -15.79 -7.89 -1.28
C VAL A 246 -14.41 -8.46 -1.00
N GLU A 247 -13.39 -7.82 -1.59
CA GLU A 247 -11.99 -8.20 -1.43
C GLU A 247 -11.24 -7.09 -0.69
N VAL A 248 -10.34 -7.47 0.21
CA VAL A 248 -9.42 -6.55 0.89
C VAL A 248 -7.97 -6.86 0.55
N PHE A 249 -7.20 -5.83 0.25
CA PHE A 249 -5.79 -5.94 -0.11
C PHE A 249 -4.89 -5.81 1.12
N ASP A 250 -4.13 -6.86 1.41
CA ASP A 250 -2.99 -6.82 2.32
C ASP A 250 -1.75 -6.43 1.52
N TRP A 251 -1.27 -5.19 1.76
CA TRP A 251 -0.15 -4.65 1.01
C TRP A 251 1.21 -5.22 1.45
N LEU A 252 1.33 -5.64 2.71
CA LEU A 252 2.58 -6.20 3.23
C LEU A 252 2.86 -7.54 2.55
N HIS A 253 1.87 -8.43 2.53
CA HIS A 253 2.00 -9.75 1.90
C HIS A 253 1.68 -9.74 0.39
N ASN A 254 1.23 -8.59 -0.13
CA ASN A 254 0.83 -8.41 -1.53
C ASN A 254 -0.18 -9.49 -1.95
N CYS A 255 -1.31 -9.58 -1.25
CA CYS A 255 -2.36 -10.54 -1.53
C CYS A 255 -3.75 -9.95 -1.23
N TRP A 256 -4.78 -10.57 -1.82
CA TRP A 256 -6.17 -10.20 -1.61
C TRP A 256 -6.89 -11.28 -0.82
N HIS A 257 -7.73 -10.86 0.12
CA HIS A 257 -8.56 -11.73 0.95
C HIS A 257 -10.03 -11.43 0.70
N GLN A 258 -10.86 -12.47 0.63
CA GLN A 258 -12.31 -12.31 0.61
C GLN A 258 -12.80 -12.03 2.04
N ILE A 259 -13.79 -11.16 2.15
CA ILE A 259 -14.50 -10.88 3.41
C ILE A 259 -16.01 -10.95 3.20
N CYS A 260 -16.78 -10.63 4.24
CA CYS A 260 -18.24 -10.69 4.19
C CYS A 260 -18.84 -9.97 2.96
N GLU A 261 -19.73 -10.69 2.27
CA GLU A 261 -20.37 -10.22 1.04
C GLU A 261 -21.44 -9.15 1.32
N LEU A 262 -21.69 -8.29 0.33
CA LEU A 262 -22.84 -7.40 0.31
C LEU A 262 -24.16 -8.20 0.37
N LYS A 263 -25.21 -7.63 0.96
CA LYS A 263 -26.55 -8.22 0.94
C LYS A 263 -27.08 -8.35 -0.48
N ILE A 264 -26.85 -7.32 -1.30
CA ILE A 264 -27.30 -7.22 -2.69
C ILE A 264 -26.08 -7.05 -3.60
N GLY A 265 -26.08 -7.70 -4.77
CA GLY A 265 -25.00 -7.53 -5.74
C GLY A 265 -25.07 -6.12 -6.34
N ARG A 266 -23.95 -5.41 -6.48
CA ARG A 266 -23.96 -4.02 -6.96
C ARG A 266 -22.91 -3.81 -8.04
N ARG A 267 -23.33 -3.39 -9.24
CA ARG A 267 -22.42 -2.88 -10.29
C ARG A 267 -22.46 -1.36 -10.34
N HIS A 268 -21.33 -0.76 -10.71
CA HIS A 268 -21.14 0.69 -10.80
C HIS A 268 -21.53 1.38 -9.48
N VAL A 269 -21.07 0.81 -8.37
CA VAL A 269 -21.36 1.21 -6.99
C VAL A 269 -20.35 2.26 -6.51
N GLY A 270 -20.80 3.24 -5.72
CA GLY A 270 -19.93 4.22 -5.08
C GLY A 270 -19.49 3.68 -3.73
N VAL A 271 -18.19 3.68 -3.44
CA VAL A 271 -17.66 3.11 -2.19
C VAL A 271 -16.70 4.10 -1.54
N ILE A 272 -16.85 4.30 -0.23
CA ILE A 272 -16.00 5.21 0.54
C ILE A 272 -15.82 4.72 1.97
N CYS A 273 -14.67 5.02 2.54
CA CYS A 273 -14.40 4.83 3.97
C CYS A 273 -14.51 6.18 4.70
N VAL A 274 -15.27 6.20 5.80
CA VAL A 274 -15.30 7.33 6.75
C VAL A 274 -15.18 6.78 8.16
N GLY A 275 -14.14 7.18 8.89
CA GLY A 275 -13.81 6.58 10.18
C GLY A 275 -13.40 5.11 10.04
N SER A 276 -14.05 4.21 10.78
CA SER A 276 -13.87 2.75 10.67
C SER A 276 -14.90 2.06 9.77
N ARG A 277 -15.70 2.84 9.02
CA ARG A 277 -16.86 2.33 8.30
C ARG A 277 -16.70 2.46 6.80
N ILE A 278 -17.03 1.39 6.09
CA ILE A 278 -17.11 1.33 4.64
C ILE A 278 -18.58 1.46 4.22
N TYR A 279 -18.86 2.32 3.26
CA TYR A 279 -20.20 2.54 2.72
C TYR A 279 -20.25 2.12 1.26
N ALA A 280 -21.23 1.29 0.89
CA ALA A 280 -21.55 0.92 -0.49
C ALA A 280 -22.86 1.59 -0.89
N ILE A 281 -22.79 2.56 -1.80
CA ILE A 281 -23.84 3.53 -2.08
C ILE A 281 -24.33 3.38 -3.52
N GLY A 282 -25.64 3.14 -3.67
CA GLY A 282 -26.30 3.06 -4.97
C GLY A 282 -25.81 1.90 -5.84
N GLY A 283 -25.75 2.14 -7.15
CA GLY A 283 -25.38 1.14 -8.15
C GLY A 283 -26.59 0.49 -8.81
N HIS A 284 -26.41 -0.70 -9.36
CA HIS A 284 -27.46 -1.47 -10.04
C HIS A 284 -27.34 -2.94 -9.67
N ASP A 285 -28.47 -3.61 -9.36
CA ASP A 285 -28.49 -4.99 -8.86
C ASP A 285 -28.65 -6.08 -9.93
N GLY A 286 -28.98 -5.64 -11.15
CA GLY A 286 -29.20 -6.49 -12.32
C GLY A 286 -30.58 -6.26 -12.90
N THR A 287 -31.50 -5.76 -12.06
CA THR A 287 -32.89 -5.44 -12.37
C THR A 287 -33.19 -3.94 -12.28
N GLU A 288 -32.76 -3.26 -11.20
CA GLU A 288 -33.06 -1.85 -10.97
C GLU A 288 -31.83 -1.02 -10.54
N HIS A 289 -31.95 0.31 -10.73
CA HIS A 289 -31.04 1.28 -10.13
C HIS A 289 -31.35 1.42 -8.64
N LEU A 290 -30.30 1.50 -7.83
CA LEU A 290 -30.39 1.47 -6.38
C LEU A 290 -30.22 2.88 -5.79
N SER A 291 -31.01 3.18 -4.76
CA SER A 291 -30.72 4.26 -3.80
C SER A 291 -30.24 3.71 -2.46
N SER A 292 -30.32 2.39 -2.25
CA SER A 292 -29.95 1.74 -0.99
C SER A 292 -28.47 1.92 -0.69
N VAL A 293 -28.18 1.98 0.62
CA VAL A 293 -26.83 2.14 1.13
C VAL A 293 -26.58 1.07 2.17
N GLU A 294 -25.49 0.33 1.98
CA GLU A 294 -24.99 -0.64 2.94
C GLU A 294 -23.75 -0.08 3.63
N CYS A 295 -23.60 -0.36 4.91
CA CYS A 295 -22.48 0.06 5.75
C CYS A 295 -21.86 -1.16 6.42
N LEU A 296 -20.54 -1.25 6.43
CA LEU A 296 -19.76 -2.24 7.18
C LEU A 296 -18.86 -1.49 8.16
N ASP A 297 -18.91 -1.84 9.44
CA ASP A 297 -17.82 -1.51 10.36
C ASP A 297 -16.76 -2.60 10.20
N VAL A 298 -15.48 -2.25 10.01
CA VAL A 298 -14.46 -3.24 9.61
C VAL A 298 -14.25 -4.39 10.60
N LYS A 299 -14.70 -4.20 11.85
CA LYS A 299 -14.65 -5.19 12.94
C LYS A 299 -15.86 -6.12 12.99
N GLU A 300 -16.90 -5.83 12.20
CA GLU A 300 -18.13 -6.59 12.16
C GLU A 300 -18.12 -7.57 10.97
N GLU A 301 -18.87 -8.66 11.09
CA GLU A 301 -18.93 -9.72 10.07
C GLU A 301 -20.03 -9.51 9.02
N SER A 302 -20.80 -8.43 9.12
CA SER A 302 -21.94 -8.23 8.22
C SER A 302 -22.23 -6.78 7.91
N TRP A 303 -22.67 -6.56 6.67
CA TRP A 303 -23.18 -5.30 6.20
C TRP A 303 -24.55 -5.01 6.83
N ARG A 304 -24.80 -3.73 7.14
CA ARG A 304 -26.11 -3.24 7.62
C ARG A 304 -26.65 -2.15 6.72
N ASP A 305 -27.97 -2.07 6.60
CA ASP A 305 -28.63 -1.02 5.83
C ASP A 305 -28.61 0.29 6.63
N VAL A 306 -28.33 1.39 5.93
CA VAL A 306 -28.49 2.76 6.44
C VAL A 306 -29.45 3.52 5.52
N ALA A 307 -29.76 4.78 5.84
CA ALA A 307 -30.77 5.51 5.09
C ALA A 307 -30.42 5.58 3.59
N PRO A 308 -31.39 5.29 2.70
CA PRO A 308 -31.18 5.33 1.27
C PRO A 308 -31.10 6.79 0.77
N MET A 309 -30.42 6.98 -0.36
CA MET A 309 -30.46 8.23 -1.11
C MET A 309 -31.90 8.54 -1.57
N ASN A 310 -32.18 9.81 -1.87
CA ASN A 310 -33.47 10.21 -2.44
C ASN A 310 -33.60 9.78 -3.90
N VAL A 311 -32.49 9.73 -4.65
CA VAL A 311 -32.45 9.35 -6.06
C VAL A 311 -31.81 7.98 -6.24
N ARG A 312 -32.44 7.13 -7.07
CA ARG A 312 -31.89 5.85 -7.53
C ARG A 312 -30.94 6.10 -8.69
N ARG A 313 -29.69 5.66 -8.57
CA ARG A 313 -28.67 5.94 -9.58
C ARG A 313 -27.52 4.94 -9.51
N ARG A 314 -26.89 4.71 -10.67
CA ARG A 314 -25.63 3.99 -10.81
C ARG A 314 -24.55 4.91 -11.39
N GLY A 315 -23.29 4.50 -11.30
CA GLY A 315 -22.18 5.26 -11.91
C GLY A 315 -22.02 6.67 -11.35
N MET A 316 -22.50 6.93 -10.14
CA MET A 316 -22.11 8.09 -9.34
C MET A 316 -20.72 7.86 -8.72
N ALA A 317 -20.09 8.94 -8.28
CA ALA A 317 -18.95 8.86 -7.37
C ALA A 317 -19.31 9.44 -6.00
N VAL A 318 -18.51 9.08 -5.02
CA VAL A 318 -18.68 9.48 -3.62
C VAL A 318 -17.44 10.18 -3.10
N GLY A 319 -17.63 11.22 -2.29
CA GLY A 319 -16.54 11.94 -1.62
C GLY A 319 -16.92 12.26 -0.17
N ALA A 320 -15.92 12.46 0.69
CA ALA A 320 -16.15 12.78 2.09
C ALA A 320 -15.53 14.14 2.44
N LEU A 321 -16.26 14.95 3.19
CA LEU A 321 -15.77 16.18 3.80
C LEU A 321 -16.15 16.18 5.28
N GLY A 322 -15.14 15.99 6.15
CA GLY A 322 -15.40 15.72 7.57
C GLY A 322 -16.23 14.45 7.74
N ASP A 323 -17.28 14.51 8.55
CA ASP A 323 -18.18 13.40 8.84
C ASP A 323 -19.40 13.30 7.88
N ALA A 324 -19.32 13.95 6.71
CA ALA A 324 -20.37 13.92 5.71
C ALA A 324 -19.92 13.23 4.41
N ILE A 325 -20.79 12.38 3.86
CA ILE A 325 -20.57 11.70 2.58
C ILE A 325 -21.41 12.39 1.51
N TYR A 326 -20.85 12.58 0.33
CA TYR A 326 -21.53 13.21 -0.80
C TYR A 326 -21.64 12.22 -1.94
N ALA A 327 -22.86 11.98 -2.44
CA ALA A 327 -23.12 11.22 -3.65
C ALA A 327 -23.34 12.19 -4.80
N VAL A 328 -22.48 12.11 -5.82
CA VAL A 328 -22.38 13.14 -6.87
C VAL A 328 -22.72 12.53 -8.23
N GLY A 329 -23.68 13.13 -8.93
CA GLY A 329 -24.02 12.78 -10.31
C GLY A 329 -24.61 11.38 -10.42
N GLY A 330 -24.12 10.59 -11.38
CA GLY A 330 -24.65 9.27 -11.73
C GLY A 330 -25.63 9.32 -12.88
N LEU A 331 -26.18 8.15 -13.21
CA LEU A 331 -27.15 7.99 -14.30
C LEU A 331 -28.19 6.91 -13.99
N ASP A 332 -29.30 6.98 -14.71
CA ASP A 332 -30.23 5.87 -14.94
C ASP A 332 -30.33 5.57 -16.45
N ASP A 333 -31.40 4.92 -16.89
CA ASP A 333 -31.56 4.54 -18.30
C ASP A 333 -31.94 5.71 -19.21
N GLN A 334 -32.35 6.86 -18.65
CA GLN A 334 -32.86 8.01 -19.39
C GLN A 334 -32.00 9.27 -19.19
N ASN A 335 -31.41 9.44 -18.01
CA ASN A 335 -30.84 10.71 -17.58
C ASN A 335 -29.46 10.52 -16.95
N CYS A 336 -28.57 11.47 -17.25
CA CYS A 336 -27.41 11.75 -16.40
C CYS A 336 -27.79 12.84 -15.39
N TYR A 337 -27.40 12.66 -14.14
CA TYR A 337 -27.81 13.53 -13.04
C TYR A 337 -26.79 14.65 -12.79
N ARG A 338 -27.30 15.86 -12.53
CA ARG A 338 -26.56 16.97 -11.91
C ARG A 338 -26.64 16.95 -10.38
N ALA A 339 -27.60 16.19 -9.85
CA ALA A 339 -27.97 16.18 -8.45
C ALA A 339 -26.82 15.72 -7.56
N VAL A 340 -26.74 16.32 -6.38
CA VAL A 340 -25.75 15.98 -5.37
C VAL A 340 -26.45 15.88 -4.02
N GLU A 341 -26.22 14.77 -3.33
CA GLU A 341 -26.82 14.52 -2.03
C GLU A 341 -25.73 14.39 -0.97
N ARG A 342 -25.94 15.01 0.18
CA ARG A 342 -25.09 14.93 1.35
C ARG A 342 -25.75 14.05 2.40
N TYR A 343 -25.07 12.98 2.78
CA TYR A 343 -25.41 12.11 3.88
C TYR A 343 -24.77 12.61 5.17
N ASP A 344 -25.60 12.82 6.18
CA ASP A 344 -25.15 13.05 7.55
C ASP A 344 -25.06 11.70 8.27
N ILE A 345 -23.86 11.31 8.68
CA ILE A 345 -23.62 10.00 9.31
C ILE A 345 -24.29 9.89 10.68
N GLN A 346 -24.38 10.98 11.44
CA GLN A 346 -24.94 10.97 12.79
C GLN A 346 -26.47 10.92 12.73
N GLU A 347 -27.06 11.76 11.87
CA GLU A 347 -28.51 11.84 11.70
C GLU A 347 -29.08 10.74 10.80
N ASN A 348 -28.22 9.97 10.12
CA ASN A 348 -28.60 8.89 9.20
C ASN A 348 -29.66 9.38 8.19
N LEU A 349 -29.37 10.49 7.51
CA LEU A 349 -30.28 11.08 6.53
C LEU A 349 -29.53 11.74 5.37
N TRP A 350 -30.19 11.79 4.21
CA TRP A 350 -29.68 12.45 3.01
C TRP A 350 -30.39 13.78 2.76
N VAL A 351 -29.61 14.81 2.48
CA VAL A 351 -30.11 16.15 2.11
C VAL A 351 -29.56 16.53 0.74
N GLN A 352 -30.40 17.13 -0.10
CA GLN A 352 -29.97 17.71 -1.37
C GLN A 352 -29.08 18.93 -1.11
N VAL A 353 -27.97 19.04 -1.84
CA VAL A 353 -27.13 20.24 -1.87
C VAL A 353 -27.18 20.85 -3.27
N ALA A 354 -26.40 21.91 -3.53
CA ALA A 354 -26.41 22.53 -4.85
C ALA A 354 -26.01 21.54 -5.95
N ASP A 355 -26.79 21.55 -7.02
CA ASP A 355 -26.53 20.77 -8.22
C ASP A 355 -25.26 21.24 -8.94
N MET A 356 -24.60 20.28 -9.61
CA MET A 356 -23.55 20.59 -10.58
C MET A 356 -24.11 21.42 -11.75
N THR A 357 -23.24 22.17 -12.43
CA THR A 357 -23.66 22.91 -13.64
C THR A 357 -23.92 21.96 -14.80
N THR A 358 -23.15 20.89 -14.92
CA THR A 358 -23.28 19.87 -15.96
C THR A 358 -23.74 18.53 -15.36
N PRO A 359 -24.68 17.80 -16.00
CA PRO A 359 -25.00 16.42 -15.59
C PRO A 359 -23.82 15.48 -15.86
N ARG A 360 -23.53 14.54 -14.95
CA ARG A 360 -22.35 13.68 -15.06
C ARG A 360 -22.66 12.23 -14.64
N GLY A 361 -22.83 11.34 -15.61
CA GLY A 361 -22.84 9.88 -15.41
C GLY A 361 -21.43 9.28 -15.50
N GLY A 362 -21.03 8.40 -14.60
CA GLY A 362 -19.66 7.89 -14.54
C GLY A 362 -18.64 8.95 -14.13
N VAL A 363 -19.04 9.93 -13.32
CA VAL A 363 -18.16 10.99 -12.80
C VAL A 363 -17.13 10.41 -11.81
N ALA A 364 -15.93 10.99 -11.76
CA ALA A 364 -14.96 10.72 -10.71
C ALA A 364 -14.96 11.87 -9.68
N VAL A 365 -14.90 11.56 -8.37
CA VAL A 365 -14.92 12.56 -7.30
C VAL A 365 -13.78 12.36 -6.32
N ALA A 366 -13.13 13.46 -5.95
CA ALA A 366 -12.13 13.49 -4.88
C ALA A 366 -12.34 14.69 -3.95
N ALA A 367 -11.92 14.57 -2.70
CA ALA A 367 -11.98 15.62 -1.70
C ALA A 367 -10.59 16.20 -1.42
N TYR A 368 -10.42 17.50 -1.57
CA TYR A 368 -9.16 18.19 -1.29
C TYR A 368 -9.43 19.57 -0.69
N ASP A 369 -8.69 19.94 0.36
CA ASP A 369 -8.76 21.27 0.98
C ASP A 369 -10.20 21.76 1.27
N GLY A 370 -10.99 20.87 1.90
CA GLY A 370 -12.37 21.14 2.28
C GLY A 370 -13.37 21.25 1.12
N LYS A 371 -12.99 20.87 -0.09
CA LYS A 371 -13.81 20.98 -1.32
C LYS A 371 -13.90 19.63 -2.04
N LEU A 372 -14.98 19.43 -2.78
CA LEU A 372 -15.11 18.28 -3.69
C LEU A 372 -14.73 18.69 -5.11
N TYR A 373 -14.15 17.77 -5.86
CA TYR A 373 -13.77 17.95 -7.25
C TYR A 373 -14.45 16.88 -8.08
N ALA A 374 -15.36 17.27 -8.97
CA ALA A 374 -16.06 16.40 -9.90
C ALA A 374 -15.36 16.47 -11.27
N ILE A 375 -14.81 15.33 -11.70
CA ILE A 375 -13.90 15.21 -12.83
C ILE A 375 -14.56 14.35 -13.91
N GLY A 376 -14.71 14.89 -15.11
CA GLY A 376 -15.25 14.17 -16.27
C GLY A 376 -16.67 13.63 -16.06
N GLY A 377 -16.91 12.41 -16.51
CA GLY A 377 -18.22 11.77 -16.62
C GLY A 377 -18.82 11.92 -18.01
N ASN A 378 -20.11 11.63 -18.16
CA ASN A 378 -20.85 11.68 -19.41
C ASN A 378 -22.08 12.59 -19.22
N SER A 379 -22.34 13.46 -20.18
CA SER A 379 -23.45 14.42 -20.14
C SER A 379 -24.82 13.83 -20.50
N GLY A 380 -24.86 12.55 -20.87
CA GLY A 380 -25.98 11.90 -21.56
C GLY A 380 -25.84 11.92 -23.09
N THR A 381 -24.87 12.68 -23.62
CA THR A 381 -24.62 12.78 -25.07
C THR A 381 -23.19 12.44 -25.46
N HIS A 382 -22.22 12.86 -24.65
CA HIS A 382 -20.80 12.61 -24.85
C HIS A 382 -20.06 12.60 -23.52
N SER A 383 -18.90 11.96 -23.52
CA SER A 383 -17.93 11.96 -22.43
C SER A 383 -17.33 13.34 -22.25
N LEU A 384 -17.03 13.72 -21.01
CA LEU A 384 -16.66 15.08 -20.62
C LEU A 384 -15.18 15.19 -20.26
N GLU A 385 -14.56 16.28 -20.71
CA GLU A 385 -13.27 16.78 -20.24
C GLU A 385 -13.43 17.83 -19.13
N THR A 386 -14.63 18.43 -19.04
CA THR A 386 -14.91 19.50 -18.08
C THR A 386 -14.83 19.01 -16.64
N CYS A 387 -14.42 19.90 -15.74
CA CYS A 387 -14.28 19.61 -14.32
C CYS A 387 -14.89 20.75 -13.49
N GLU A 388 -15.41 20.42 -12.31
CA GLU A 388 -16.02 21.39 -11.39
C GLU A 388 -15.57 21.12 -9.96
N LYS A 389 -15.49 22.17 -9.13
CA LYS A 389 -15.28 22.05 -7.69
C LYS A 389 -16.46 22.59 -6.91
N TYR A 390 -16.81 21.92 -5.83
CA TYR A 390 -17.86 22.29 -4.89
C TYR A 390 -17.27 22.90 -3.63
N ASP A 391 -17.76 24.07 -3.27
CA ASP A 391 -17.51 24.69 -1.98
C ASP A 391 -18.73 24.46 -1.06
N PRO A 392 -18.59 23.68 0.03
CA PRO A 392 -19.69 23.40 0.94
C PRO A 392 -20.12 24.62 1.77
N ILE A 393 -19.23 25.62 1.97
CA ILE A 393 -19.54 26.84 2.71
C ILE A 393 -20.45 27.74 1.86
N LEU A 394 -20.12 27.86 0.57
CA LEU A 394 -20.92 28.63 -0.38
C LEU A 394 -22.10 27.85 -0.95
N ASN A 395 -22.14 26.53 -0.72
CA ASN A 395 -23.04 25.59 -1.37
C ASN A 395 -23.10 25.83 -2.88
N LYS A 396 -21.95 25.82 -3.55
CA LYS A 396 -21.85 26.20 -4.96
C LYS A 396 -20.77 25.44 -5.71
N TRP A 397 -21.09 25.03 -6.93
CA TRP A 397 -20.14 24.50 -7.90
C TRP A 397 -19.53 25.60 -8.75
N THR A 398 -18.23 25.46 -9.06
CA THR A 398 -17.47 26.36 -9.93
C THR A 398 -16.59 25.55 -10.87
N SER A 399 -16.52 25.95 -12.14
CA SER A 399 -15.66 25.26 -13.12
C SER A 399 -14.18 25.45 -12.79
N ILE A 400 -13.39 24.41 -13.08
CA ILE A 400 -11.92 24.44 -13.04
C ILE A 400 -11.37 24.10 -14.43
N ALA A 401 -10.05 24.09 -14.59
CA ALA A 401 -9.44 23.74 -15.87
C ALA A 401 -9.92 22.34 -16.35
N PRO A 402 -10.29 22.21 -17.64
CA PRO A 402 -10.69 20.92 -18.19
C PRO A 402 -9.46 20.00 -18.38
N MET A 403 -9.71 18.69 -18.34
CA MET A 403 -8.73 17.67 -18.75
C MET A 403 -8.39 17.83 -20.23
N LYS A 404 -7.28 17.23 -20.66
CA LYS A 404 -6.94 17.15 -22.09
C LYS A 404 -7.78 16.12 -22.83
N ASN A 405 -8.12 15.02 -22.17
CA ASN A 405 -8.92 13.95 -22.74
C ASN A 405 -10.30 13.88 -22.08
N ARG A 406 -11.32 13.51 -22.85
CA ARG A 406 -12.68 13.25 -22.36
C ARG A 406 -12.69 11.90 -21.65
N ARG A 407 -13.29 11.83 -20.46
CA ARG A 407 -13.27 10.60 -19.65
C ARG A 407 -14.58 10.41 -18.90
N ALA A 408 -15.17 9.24 -19.02
CA ALA A 408 -16.22 8.75 -18.13
C ALA A 408 -15.80 7.40 -17.52
N GLY A 409 -16.33 7.07 -16.33
CA GLY A 409 -15.97 5.86 -15.61
C GLY A 409 -14.47 5.74 -15.29
N SER A 410 -13.78 6.87 -15.18
CA SER A 410 -12.40 6.95 -14.70
C SER A 410 -12.36 6.87 -13.18
N GLY A 411 -11.19 6.52 -12.64
CA GLY A 411 -10.94 6.61 -11.21
C GLY A 411 -10.04 7.80 -10.88
N VAL A 412 -10.11 8.27 -9.63
CA VAL A 412 -9.36 9.43 -9.15
C VAL A 412 -8.69 9.16 -7.82
N ALA A 413 -7.47 9.68 -7.65
CA ALA A 413 -6.73 9.63 -6.40
C ALA A 413 -6.03 10.97 -6.14
N ILE A 414 -5.74 11.27 -4.88
CA ILE A 414 -4.97 12.44 -4.47
C ILE A 414 -3.69 12.00 -3.79
N ILE A 415 -2.56 12.56 -4.23
CA ILE A 415 -1.27 12.41 -3.56
C ILE A 415 -0.59 13.78 -3.53
N GLY A 416 -0.29 14.25 -2.31
CA GLY A 416 0.35 15.55 -2.11
C GLY A 416 -0.49 16.70 -2.69
N PRO A 417 0.10 17.61 -3.48
CA PRO A 417 -0.59 18.77 -4.05
C PRO A 417 -1.27 18.47 -5.40
N TYR A 418 -1.52 17.19 -5.71
CA TYR A 418 -2.00 16.77 -7.01
C TYR A 418 -3.18 15.81 -6.94
N LEU A 419 -4.09 15.96 -7.89
CA LEU A 419 -5.16 15.02 -8.20
C LEU A 419 -4.80 14.25 -9.47
N TYR A 420 -4.99 12.94 -9.48
CA TYR A 420 -4.66 12.06 -10.58
C TYR A 420 -5.93 11.39 -11.09
N VAL A 421 -6.18 11.46 -12.40
CA VAL A 421 -7.29 10.78 -13.07
C VAL A 421 -6.75 9.69 -13.98
N ILE A 422 -7.27 8.48 -13.78
CA ILE A 422 -6.70 7.25 -14.31
C ILE A 422 -7.74 6.52 -15.14
N GLY A 423 -7.37 6.16 -16.38
CA GLY A 423 -8.20 5.37 -17.29
C GLY A 423 -9.56 6.02 -17.60
N GLY A 424 -10.61 5.19 -17.59
CA GLY A 424 -11.96 5.53 -18.01
C GLY A 424 -12.23 5.12 -19.46
N PHE A 425 -13.24 5.73 -20.07
CA PHE A 425 -13.56 5.59 -21.48
C PHE A 425 -13.91 6.97 -22.05
N ASP A 426 -13.58 7.19 -23.32
CA ASP A 426 -14.14 8.27 -24.10
C ASP A 426 -15.35 7.75 -24.92
N ASP A 427 -15.76 8.47 -25.95
CA ASP A 427 -16.90 8.07 -26.78
C ASP A 427 -16.58 6.87 -27.70
N ASP A 428 -15.29 6.54 -27.87
CA ASP A 428 -14.81 5.56 -28.84
C ASP A 428 -14.27 4.28 -28.17
N SER A 429 -13.51 4.42 -27.06
CA SER A 429 -12.79 3.31 -26.44
C SER A 429 -12.42 3.53 -24.97
N PRO A 430 -12.17 2.44 -24.21
CA PRO A 430 -11.47 2.52 -22.92
C PRO A 430 -10.08 3.12 -23.06
N LEU A 431 -9.66 3.87 -22.04
CA LEU A 431 -8.42 4.63 -22.03
C LEU A 431 -7.37 3.97 -21.13
N SER A 432 -6.11 3.97 -21.58
CA SER A 432 -4.93 3.72 -20.73
C SER A 432 -4.29 5.02 -20.25
N THR A 433 -4.59 6.15 -20.90
CA THR A 433 -3.96 7.44 -20.60
C THR A 433 -4.34 7.91 -19.20
N CYS A 434 -3.43 8.66 -18.59
CA CYS A 434 -3.56 9.16 -17.22
C CYS A 434 -3.16 10.64 -17.19
N GLU A 435 -3.82 11.43 -16.34
CA GLU A 435 -3.54 12.86 -16.20
C GLU A 435 -3.46 13.27 -14.73
N ARG A 436 -2.71 14.35 -14.47
CA ARG A 436 -2.53 14.94 -13.15
C ARG A 436 -2.88 16.42 -13.17
N TYR A 437 -3.73 16.83 -12.23
CA TYR A 437 -4.12 18.22 -11.98
C TYR A 437 -3.32 18.82 -10.83
N SER A 438 -2.78 20.01 -11.04
CA SER A 438 -2.17 20.83 -9.98
C SER A 438 -3.22 21.74 -9.35
N PHE A 439 -3.46 21.58 -8.04
CA PHE A 439 -4.41 22.45 -7.33
C PHE A 439 -3.96 23.92 -7.28
N ALA A 440 -2.64 24.17 -7.25
CA ALA A 440 -2.07 25.51 -7.19
C ALA A 440 -2.09 26.19 -8.57
N GLU A 441 -1.69 25.47 -9.62
CA GLU A 441 -1.58 26.05 -10.97
C GLU A 441 -2.93 26.05 -11.71
N ASN A 442 -3.88 25.21 -11.30
CA ASN A 442 -5.13 24.95 -12.05
C ASN A 442 -4.83 24.49 -13.50
N VAL A 443 -3.94 23.51 -13.64
CA VAL A 443 -3.51 22.96 -14.94
C VAL A 443 -3.42 21.44 -14.87
N TRP A 444 -3.78 20.78 -15.98
CA TRP A 444 -3.60 19.34 -16.20
C TRP A 444 -2.33 19.03 -16.98
N LYS A 445 -1.62 17.98 -16.58
CA LYS A 445 -0.45 17.42 -17.27
C LYS A 445 -0.68 15.92 -17.47
N GLU A 446 -0.25 15.39 -18.60
CA GLU A 446 -0.27 13.94 -18.82
C GLU A 446 0.83 13.28 -18.01
N ILE A 447 0.56 12.05 -17.58
CA ILE A 447 1.53 11.18 -16.91
C ILE A 447 1.56 9.84 -17.64
N GLU A 448 2.46 8.95 -17.20
CA GLU A 448 2.64 7.65 -17.82
C GLU A 448 1.32 6.86 -17.92
N PRO A 449 1.00 6.29 -19.09
CA PRO A 449 -0.21 5.51 -19.28
C PRO A 449 -0.10 4.16 -18.55
N LEU A 450 -1.26 3.58 -18.25
CA LEU A 450 -1.38 2.20 -17.80
C LEU A 450 -0.85 1.23 -18.86
N SER A 451 -0.41 0.05 -18.44
CA SER A 451 0.02 -1.03 -19.35
C SER A 451 -1.10 -1.52 -20.28
N CYS A 452 -2.36 -1.35 -19.87
CA CYS A 452 -3.54 -1.64 -20.68
C CYS A 452 -4.67 -0.64 -20.39
N ALA A 453 -5.63 -0.53 -21.31
CA ALA A 453 -6.78 0.35 -21.13
C ALA A 453 -7.74 -0.18 -20.05
N ARG A 454 -8.27 0.71 -19.21
CA ARG A 454 -9.15 0.33 -18.09
C ARG A 454 -10.39 1.23 -18.02
N GLY A 455 -11.48 0.78 -18.64
CA GLY A 455 -12.82 1.37 -18.50
C GLY A 455 -13.53 0.89 -17.23
N GLY A 456 -14.15 1.81 -16.48
CA GLY A 456 -14.79 1.47 -15.20
C GLY A 456 -13.79 0.98 -14.14
N VAL A 457 -12.60 1.59 -14.14
CA VAL A 457 -11.50 1.24 -13.23
C VAL A 457 -11.76 1.75 -11.81
N GLY A 458 -11.45 0.93 -10.80
CA GLY A 458 -11.44 1.38 -9.41
C GLY A 458 -10.08 1.97 -9.06
N VAL A 459 -10.04 3.19 -8.52
CA VAL A 459 -8.76 3.85 -8.14
C VAL A 459 -8.81 4.38 -6.72
N THR A 460 -7.70 4.20 -6.00
CA THR A 460 -7.48 4.80 -4.66
C THR A 460 -5.99 5.10 -4.44
N ALA A 461 -5.69 5.89 -3.41
CA ALA A 461 -4.32 6.10 -2.94
C ALA A 461 -4.10 5.42 -1.58
N MET A 462 -2.94 4.78 -1.42
CA MET A 462 -2.50 4.19 -0.17
C MET A 462 -0.98 4.26 -0.09
N GLY A 463 -0.43 4.60 1.07
CA GLY A 463 1.03 4.59 1.27
C GLY A 463 1.85 5.50 0.34
N GLY A 464 1.23 6.55 -0.21
CA GLY A 464 1.87 7.42 -1.19
C GLY A 464 1.99 6.82 -2.59
N ARG A 465 1.20 5.79 -2.92
CA ARG A 465 1.04 5.20 -4.26
C ARG A 465 -0.43 5.21 -4.69
N ILE A 466 -0.65 5.19 -6.00
CA ILE A 466 -1.97 5.09 -6.63
C ILE A 466 -2.17 3.66 -7.08
N PHE A 467 -3.35 3.11 -6.85
CA PHE A 467 -3.70 1.74 -7.22
C PHE A 467 -4.85 1.77 -8.23
N ALA A 468 -4.66 1.15 -9.39
CA ALA A 468 -5.67 0.98 -10.45
C ALA A 468 -6.11 -0.48 -10.52
N ILE A 469 -7.36 -0.75 -10.13
CA ILE A 469 -7.89 -2.08 -9.84
C ILE A 469 -8.98 -2.44 -10.85
N GLY A 470 -8.79 -3.55 -11.55
CA GLY A 470 -9.77 -4.10 -12.50
C GLY A 470 -10.07 -3.17 -13.68
N GLY A 471 -11.34 -3.15 -14.11
CA GLY A 471 -11.80 -2.45 -15.30
C GLY A 471 -11.96 -3.38 -16.51
N HIS A 472 -12.12 -2.83 -17.70
CA HIS A 472 -12.13 -3.59 -18.96
C HIS A 472 -11.36 -2.88 -20.08
N ASP A 473 -10.77 -3.68 -20.99
CA ASP A 473 -9.93 -3.23 -22.12
C ASP A 473 -10.66 -3.35 -23.48
N SER A 474 -11.98 -3.30 -23.45
CA SER A 474 -12.95 -3.65 -24.53
C SER A 474 -13.12 -5.14 -24.81
N HIS A 475 -12.10 -5.96 -24.59
CA HIS A 475 -12.14 -7.39 -24.93
C HIS A 475 -12.41 -8.25 -23.70
N ASN A 476 -11.82 -7.87 -22.57
CA ASN A 476 -11.80 -8.61 -21.32
C ASN A 476 -12.13 -7.71 -20.14
N TYR A 477 -12.83 -8.27 -19.16
CA TYR A 477 -12.78 -7.75 -17.79
C TYR A 477 -11.42 -8.12 -17.20
N LEU A 478 -10.84 -7.20 -16.44
CA LEU A 478 -9.52 -7.32 -15.86
C LEU A 478 -9.65 -7.68 -14.39
N ASN A 479 -8.72 -8.51 -13.92
CA ASN A 479 -8.46 -8.73 -12.50
C ASN A 479 -7.06 -8.24 -12.10
N THR A 480 -6.27 -7.76 -13.06
CA THR A 480 -4.95 -7.20 -12.82
C THR A 480 -5.07 -5.90 -12.05
N VAL A 481 -4.04 -5.59 -11.27
CA VAL A 481 -3.93 -4.37 -10.50
C VAL A 481 -2.57 -3.75 -10.77
N GLU A 482 -2.55 -2.44 -10.99
CA GLU A 482 -1.31 -1.68 -11.22
C GLU A 482 -1.15 -0.62 -10.14
N ALA A 483 0.07 -0.44 -9.65
CA ALA A 483 0.44 0.61 -8.72
C ALA A 483 1.36 1.63 -9.38
N TYR A 484 1.09 2.92 -9.15
CA TYR A 484 1.92 4.02 -9.61
C TYR A 484 2.52 4.77 -8.44
N ASP A 485 3.82 4.99 -8.50
CA ASP A 485 4.58 5.76 -7.53
C ASP A 485 4.96 7.13 -8.13
N PRO A 486 4.25 8.22 -7.78
CA PRO A 486 4.55 9.56 -8.31
C PRO A 486 5.80 10.22 -7.71
N LEU A 487 6.44 9.61 -6.71
CA LEU A 487 7.61 10.17 -6.01
C LEU A 487 8.89 9.36 -6.28
N SER A 488 8.78 8.17 -6.87
CA SER A 488 9.93 7.32 -7.19
C SER A 488 10.71 7.91 -8.36
N GLU A 489 11.95 8.34 -8.08
CA GLU A 489 12.92 8.67 -9.13
C GLU A 489 13.49 7.39 -9.77
N GLU A 490 13.46 6.26 -9.05
CA GLU A 490 14.03 4.98 -9.49
C GLU A 490 13.20 4.24 -10.54
N ASN A 491 11.86 4.33 -10.47
CA ASN A 491 10.95 3.58 -11.36
C ASN A 491 10.54 4.35 -12.62
N GLU A 492 11.25 5.43 -12.99
CA GLU A 492 10.97 6.25 -14.18
C GLU A 492 9.49 6.69 -14.32
N ASN A 493 8.77 6.91 -13.22
CA ASN A 493 7.33 7.17 -13.24
C ASN A 493 6.52 6.09 -13.98
N LYS A 494 6.81 4.79 -13.78
CA LYS A 494 6.06 3.70 -14.41
C LYS A 494 5.04 3.05 -13.48
N TRP A 495 4.02 2.45 -14.08
CA TRP A 495 3.09 1.56 -13.42
C TRP A 495 3.73 0.18 -13.21
N THR A 496 3.57 -0.38 -12.01
CA THR A 496 4.07 -1.70 -11.63
C THR A 496 2.91 -2.64 -11.32
N GLU A 497 2.95 -3.86 -11.82
CA GLU A 497 1.94 -4.88 -11.49
C GLU A 497 2.03 -5.29 -10.02
N ILE A 498 0.87 -5.46 -9.39
CA ILE A 498 0.73 -6.00 -8.04
C ILE A 498 -0.25 -7.17 -8.05
N ALA A 499 -0.45 -7.82 -6.90
CA ALA A 499 -1.33 -8.98 -6.84
C ALA A 499 -2.73 -8.69 -7.41
N SER A 500 -3.18 -9.60 -8.26
CA SER A 500 -4.47 -9.52 -8.92
C SER A 500 -5.60 -9.85 -7.97
N ILE A 501 -6.74 -9.19 -8.13
CA ILE A 501 -7.99 -9.61 -7.48
C ILE A 501 -8.42 -10.98 -8.02
N SER A 502 -9.20 -11.73 -7.24
CA SER A 502 -9.61 -13.09 -7.58
C SER A 502 -10.59 -13.13 -8.77
N GLN A 503 -11.50 -12.15 -8.85
CA GLN A 503 -12.52 -12.07 -9.90
C GLN A 503 -12.27 -10.90 -10.85
N ARG A 504 -12.32 -11.17 -12.15
CA ARG A 504 -12.31 -10.14 -13.20
C ARG A 504 -13.56 -9.28 -13.08
N ARG A 505 -13.38 -7.98 -12.86
CA ARG A 505 -14.50 -7.06 -12.63
C ARG A 505 -14.24 -5.65 -13.14
N ALA A 506 -15.32 -4.98 -13.55
CA ALA A 506 -15.35 -3.55 -13.86
C ALA A 506 -16.49 -2.85 -13.12
N GLY A 507 -16.34 -1.55 -12.89
CA GLY A 507 -17.30 -0.73 -12.15
C GLY A 507 -17.49 -1.20 -10.71
N ALA A 508 -16.45 -1.77 -10.11
CA ALA A 508 -16.37 -2.01 -8.67
C ALA A 508 -16.08 -0.68 -7.97
N GLY A 509 -16.59 -0.53 -6.75
CA GLY A 509 -16.19 0.59 -5.91
C GLY A 509 -14.93 0.23 -5.13
N VAL A 510 -14.04 1.20 -4.97
CA VAL A 510 -12.77 1.01 -4.25
C VAL A 510 -12.62 2.08 -3.18
N ALA A 511 -12.20 1.69 -1.97
CA ALA A 511 -11.91 2.62 -0.89
C ALA A 511 -10.66 2.21 -0.11
N TRP A 512 -9.86 3.20 0.28
CA TRP A 512 -8.78 3.00 1.25
C TRP A 512 -9.33 3.17 2.68
N SER A 513 -8.86 2.34 3.61
CA SER A 513 -9.12 2.44 5.04
C SER A 513 -7.79 2.43 5.81
N PRO A 514 -7.63 3.27 6.86
CA PRO A 514 -6.43 3.26 7.69
C PRO A 514 -6.33 2.07 8.65
N CYS A 515 -7.35 1.19 8.72
CA CYS A 515 -7.33 0.04 9.63
C CYS A 515 -6.24 -0.98 9.27
N SER A 516 -5.75 -1.70 10.28
CA SER A 516 -4.88 -2.85 10.05
C SER A 516 -5.64 -4.02 9.46
N ILE A 517 -4.99 -4.82 8.62
CA ILE A 517 -5.52 -6.10 8.12
C ILE A 517 -5.96 -7.02 9.28
N LYS A 518 -5.28 -6.94 10.44
CA LYS A 518 -5.58 -7.75 11.64
C LYS A 518 -6.86 -7.33 12.36
N GLU A 519 -7.40 -6.15 12.06
CA GLU A 519 -8.67 -5.69 12.64
C GLU A 519 -9.89 -6.13 11.83
N ILE A 520 -9.67 -6.73 10.66
CA ILE A 520 -10.74 -7.08 9.73
C ILE A 520 -11.28 -8.46 10.06
N SER A 521 -12.60 -8.56 10.14
CA SER A 521 -13.25 -9.85 10.29
C SER A 521 -13.24 -10.61 8.97
N PHE A 522 -12.61 -11.78 8.96
CA PHE A 522 -12.65 -12.70 7.82
C PHE A 522 -13.81 -13.67 8.01
N SER A 523 -14.49 -14.03 6.92
CA SER A 523 -15.43 -15.14 6.95
C SER A 523 -14.64 -16.44 7.13
N ASP A 524 -14.80 -17.12 8.26
CA ASP A 524 -14.09 -18.36 8.58
C ASP A 524 -14.11 -19.37 7.42
N GLU A 525 -12.92 -19.62 6.86
CA GLU A 525 -12.36 -20.91 6.44
C GLU A 525 -10.97 -20.63 5.79
N ASN A 526 -9.88 -20.83 6.55
CA ASN A 526 -8.46 -20.93 6.12
C ASN A 526 -7.49 -19.73 6.28
N CYS A 527 -7.57 -18.89 7.30
CA CYS A 527 -6.46 -17.96 7.60
C CYS A 527 -6.12 -17.94 9.09
N ASP A 528 -5.37 -18.95 9.54
CA ASP A 528 -4.45 -18.74 10.67
C ASP A 528 -3.34 -17.80 10.14
N LEU A 529 -3.47 -16.50 10.43
CA LEU A 529 -2.48 -15.44 10.13
C LEU A 529 -1.38 -15.36 11.19
#